data_AF-A0A9D8DTM6-F1
#
_entry.id   AF-A0A9D8DTM6-F1
#
_cell.length_a   1.000
_cell.length_b   1.000
_cell.length_c   1.000
_cell.angle_alpha   90.00
_cell.angle_beta   90.00
_cell.angle_gamma   90.00
#
_symmetry.space_group_name_H-M   'P 1'
#
loop_
_entity.id
_entity.type
_entity.pdbx_description
1 polymer ?
#
loop_
_entity_poly.entity_id
_entity_poly.type
_entity_poly.pdbx_seq_one_letter_code
_entity_poly.pdbx_strand_id
1 'polypeptide(L)'
;MQVLRRTGPRVAKFMTGYLCTRQLRISPEVSSLRFMIFKVAGLVLILTMIPVTPAKSIINATPVVGSDYVVTMLFGEQKPSSHCTGAYFRPRIVVTAAHCVIAFGARAPQLTRPIEDWYVSQPGIDWQSSETKSSRVKVLKIWTDPDYFNRWEPGKGLRETQVNDVAFLFLERELNGPTVSRAANREEIESFRDGQGRAFHLGYGCIGTSYEQRKENDGKPYLAEEIVGTRTGSLSTPIWDRFLLAQYPAGKGETCSGDSGSPLLLKKGNEVLYLGTIFAGGNGANGERFAATTVLWPFVPALDEAYQQFLIEDAKNRELKAKQEAEAKAKAEAESKAAAELKAKQEAEAAALAATAKSKKTTITCVKGKLTTKVTAVKPKCPKGFKTK
;
A
#
# COMPACT_ATOMS: atom_id res chain seq x y z
N MET A 1 -33.49 -68.89 -22.92
CA MET A 1 -32.13 -69.49 -22.86
C MET A 1 -31.25 -68.65 -21.93
N GLN A 2 -30.01 -69.10 -21.65
CA GLN A 2 -29.05 -68.53 -20.68
C GLN A 2 -28.89 -66.99 -20.78
N VAL A 3 -28.72 -66.18 -19.70
CA VAL A 3 -27.73 -66.18 -18.58
C VAL A 3 -26.33 -65.82 -19.11
N LEU A 4 -25.75 -64.65 -18.81
CA LEU A 4 -25.11 -64.15 -17.56
C LEU A 4 -25.35 -62.60 -17.39
N ARG A 5 -25.09 -61.81 -16.32
CA ARG A 5 -24.35 -61.86 -15.01
C ARG A 5 -22.83 -61.54 -15.06
N ARG A 6 -22.39 -60.33 -14.61
CA ARG A 6 -21.96 -59.94 -13.22
C ARG A 6 -20.71 -60.69 -12.72
N THR A 7 -19.70 -60.11 -12.03
CA THR A 7 -19.55 -58.81 -11.32
C THR A 7 -18.06 -58.42 -11.16
N GLY A 8 -17.74 -57.23 -10.63
CA GLY A 8 -16.35 -56.74 -10.42
C GLY A 8 -15.60 -57.25 -9.16
N PRO A 9 -14.35 -56.77 -8.92
CA PRO A 9 -13.42 -57.32 -7.91
C PRO A 9 -13.60 -56.77 -6.48
N ARG A 10 -12.95 -57.43 -5.50
CA ARG A 10 -12.92 -57.07 -4.06
C ARG A 10 -11.50 -56.91 -3.50
N VAL A 11 -11.44 -56.32 -2.30
CA VAL A 11 -10.28 -55.96 -1.47
C VAL A 11 -9.56 -57.17 -0.83
N ALA A 12 -8.33 -56.92 -0.34
CA ALA A 12 -7.48 -57.72 0.58
C ALA A 12 -6.43 -58.66 -0.09
N LYS A 13 -5.32 -59.05 0.56
CA LYS A 13 -4.98 -59.01 2.00
C LYS A 13 -3.44 -58.96 2.25
N PHE A 14 -3.03 -58.55 3.46
CA PHE A 14 -1.67 -58.75 4.02
C PHE A 14 -1.31 -60.24 4.19
N MET A 15 -0.01 -60.61 4.11
CA MET A 15 0.68 -61.43 5.14
C MET A 15 2.21 -61.60 4.90
N THR A 16 2.92 -61.77 6.02
CA THR A 16 4.37 -61.92 6.26
C THR A 16 5.03 -63.24 5.78
N GLY A 17 6.35 -63.22 5.56
CA GLY A 17 7.25 -64.39 5.54
C GLY A 17 8.67 -64.05 5.03
N TYR A 18 9.67 -63.76 5.86
CA TYR A 18 10.56 -64.63 6.66
C TYR A 18 11.84 -65.15 5.95
N LEU A 19 13.00 -64.73 6.50
CA LEU A 19 14.36 -65.31 6.48
C LEU A 19 14.87 -66.16 5.30
N CYS A 20 15.98 -65.70 4.70
CA CYS A 20 17.16 -66.56 4.51
C CYS A 20 18.45 -65.74 4.63
N THR A 21 19.53 -66.35 5.13
CA THR A 21 20.83 -65.69 5.40
C THR A 21 21.90 -66.09 4.39
N ARG A 22 22.78 -65.16 4.02
CA ARG A 22 24.18 -65.47 3.69
C ARG A 22 25.12 -64.31 4.01
N GLN A 23 26.37 -64.66 4.27
CA GLN A 23 27.31 -63.90 5.11
C GLN A 23 28.67 -63.80 4.40
N LEU A 24 29.45 -62.78 4.75
CA LEU A 24 30.88 -62.60 4.41
C LEU A 24 31.17 -62.34 2.90
N ARG A 25 32.15 -61.51 2.53
CA ARG A 25 33.39 -61.17 3.24
C ARG A 25 33.67 -59.66 3.32
N ILE A 26 34.30 -59.26 4.41
CA ILE A 26 35.18 -58.08 4.49
C ILE A 26 36.61 -58.62 4.62
N SER A 27 37.60 -57.97 4.02
CA SER A 27 39.01 -58.14 4.35
C SER A 27 39.73 -56.80 4.14
N PRO A 28 40.67 -56.40 5.03
CA PRO A 28 41.25 -55.06 5.03
C PRO A 28 42.60 -55.03 4.31
N GLU A 29 43.14 -53.82 4.13
CA GLU A 29 44.59 -53.63 4.24
C GLU A 29 44.90 -52.35 5.01
N VAL A 30 45.95 -52.40 5.83
CA VAL A 30 46.42 -51.29 6.67
C VAL A 30 47.94 -51.34 6.68
N SER A 31 48.58 -50.25 6.28
CA SER A 31 49.97 -49.99 6.67
C SER A 31 50.26 -48.50 6.70
N SER A 32 51.21 -48.13 7.54
CA SER A 32 51.59 -46.75 7.82
C SER A 32 53.10 -46.61 7.85
N LEU A 33 53.65 -45.49 7.42
CA LEU A 33 54.87 -44.98 8.04
C LEU A 33 54.94 -43.45 8.00
N ARG A 34 55.53 -42.88 9.05
CA ARG A 34 55.89 -41.46 9.19
C ARG A 34 57.40 -41.33 9.02
N PHE A 35 57.92 -40.16 8.61
CA PHE A 35 58.96 -39.46 9.39
C PHE A 35 59.06 -37.97 9.04
N MET A 36 59.55 -37.18 10.00
CA MET A 36 59.71 -35.71 10.00
C MET A 36 60.79 -35.19 9.04
N ILE A 37 60.74 -33.88 8.71
CA ILE A 37 61.77 -32.88 9.14
C ILE A 37 61.31 -31.42 8.82
N PHE A 38 61.79 -30.45 9.59
CA PHE A 38 61.45 -29.01 9.52
C PHE A 38 62.26 -28.21 8.48
N LYS A 39 61.61 -27.28 7.75
CA LYS A 39 62.05 -25.87 7.47
C LYS A 39 60.77 -25.03 7.25
N VAL A 40 60.41 -24.05 8.09
CA VAL A 40 60.99 -22.70 8.33
C VAL A 40 60.60 -21.65 7.27
N ALA A 41 59.88 -20.63 7.71
CA ALA A 41 59.63 -19.29 7.14
C ALA A 41 58.98 -19.16 5.73
N GLY A 42 57.80 -18.55 5.69
CA GLY A 42 57.11 -18.12 4.46
C GLY A 42 55.79 -17.42 4.78
N LEU A 43 55.84 -16.10 5.04
CA LEU A 43 54.66 -15.32 5.40
C LEU A 43 53.77 -15.05 4.17
N VAL A 44 52.71 -15.84 4.00
CA VAL A 44 51.61 -15.49 3.10
C VAL A 44 50.29 -15.58 3.87
N LEU A 45 49.86 -14.46 4.43
CA LEU A 45 48.46 -14.29 4.83
C LEU A 45 47.63 -14.20 3.55
N ILE A 46 47.19 -15.35 3.02
CA ILE A 46 46.20 -15.40 1.96
C ILE A 46 44.90 -14.88 2.57
N LEU A 47 44.70 -13.56 2.49
CA LEU A 47 43.43 -12.92 2.80
C LEU A 47 42.44 -13.37 1.72
N THR A 48 41.81 -14.52 1.94
CA THR A 48 40.73 -15.03 1.10
C THR A 48 39.56 -14.05 1.21
N MET A 49 39.56 -13.07 0.31
CA MET A 49 38.41 -12.26 -0.04
C MET A 49 37.35 -13.21 -0.60
N ILE A 50 36.62 -13.87 0.29
CA ILE A 50 35.33 -14.46 -0.02
C ILE A 50 34.50 -13.30 -0.57
N PRO A 51 34.06 -13.33 -1.83
CA PRO A 51 33.15 -12.32 -2.33
C PRO A 51 31.84 -12.50 -1.55
N VAL A 52 31.63 -11.66 -0.54
CA VAL A 52 30.36 -11.59 0.19
C VAL A 52 29.36 -10.99 -0.79
N THR A 53 28.74 -11.85 -1.59
CA THR A 53 27.68 -11.48 -2.52
C THR A 53 26.58 -10.80 -1.72
N PRO A 54 26.25 -9.52 -2.00
CA PRO A 54 25.23 -8.81 -1.23
C PRO A 54 23.91 -9.57 -1.31
N ALA A 55 23.29 -9.78 -0.16
CA ALA A 55 22.12 -10.64 -0.02
C ALA A 55 20.91 -10.12 -0.80
N LYS A 56 20.05 -11.06 -1.21
CA LYS A 56 19.06 -10.91 -2.28
C LYS A 56 17.63 -11.25 -1.80
N SER A 57 16.67 -10.35 -2.03
CA SER A 57 15.28 -10.37 -1.48
C SER A 57 14.27 -9.67 -2.44
N ILE A 58 12.92 -9.77 -2.35
CA ILE A 58 12.03 -10.92 -2.71
C ILE A 58 12.78 -12.25 -2.76
N ILE A 59 12.17 -13.37 -2.38
CA ILE A 59 12.83 -14.70 -2.28
C ILE A 59 13.93 -14.93 -3.36
N ASN A 60 15.19 -14.63 -3.00
CA ASN A 60 16.37 -14.52 -3.88
C ASN A 60 16.33 -13.50 -5.06
N ALA A 61 16.07 -12.21 -4.81
CA ALA A 61 15.97 -11.12 -5.80
C ALA A 61 16.77 -9.84 -5.38
N THR A 62 16.38 -8.57 -5.61
CA THR A 62 17.23 -7.41 -5.20
C THR A 62 16.47 -6.22 -4.54
N PRO A 63 16.90 -5.63 -3.40
CA PRO A 63 16.30 -4.38 -2.85
C PRO A 63 16.52 -3.18 -3.78
N VAL A 64 15.47 -2.39 -3.98
CA VAL A 64 15.48 -1.27 -4.95
C VAL A 64 14.80 -0.01 -4.41
N VAL A 65 15.19 0.44 -3.21
CA VAL A 65 14.69 1.72 -2.65
C VAL A 65 15.00 2.86 -3.63
N GLY A 66 13.98 3.65 -3.97
CA GLY A 66 14.02 4.67 -5.03
C GLY A 66 13.66 4.15 -6.43
N SER A 67 13.18 2.91 -6.58
CA SER A 67 12.68 2.39 -7.85
C SER A 67 11.43 3.12 -8.33
N ASP A 68 11.42 3.47 -9.62
CA ASP A 68 10.23 3.98 -10.29
C ASP A 68 9.04 3.01 -10.23
N TYR A 69 7.85 3.54 -10.50
CA TYR A 69 6.58 2.83 -10.69
C TYR A 69 5.98 2.14 -9.45
N VAL A 70 6.73 1.30 -8.73
CA VAL A 70 6.15 0.44 -7.68
C VAL A 70 5.73 1.23 -6.44
N VAL A 71 4.52 1.02 -5.97
CA VAL A 71 3.97 1.62 -4.75
C VAL A 71 3.44 0.54 -3.81
N THR A 72 3.30 0.86 -2.53
CA THR A 72 2.51 0.05 -1.59
C THR A 72 1.22 0.76 -1.23
N MET A 73 0.15 -0.03 -1.06
CA MET A 73 -1.10 0.45 -0.47
C MET A 73 -0.91 0.60 1.04
N LEU A 74 -1.45 1.68 1.61
CA LEU A 74 -1.20 2.11 2.98
C LEU A 74 -2.51 2.40 3.72
N PHE A 75 -2.61 1.88 4.93
CA PHE A 75 -3.77 1.98 5.80
C PHE A 75 -3.42 2.60 7.15
N GLY A 76 -4.39 3.25 7.79
CA GLY A 76 -4.26 3.78 9.15
C GLY A 76 -3.55 5.12 9.20
N GLU A 77 -4.16 6.09 9.88
CA GLU A 77 -3.61 7.45 9.94
C GLU A 77 -2.32 7.51 10.77
N GLN A 78 -2.35 6.98 11.99
CA GLN A 78 -1.29 7.17 13.01
C GLN A 78 -0.16 6.15 12.94
N LYS A 79 -0.44 4.92 12.51
CA LYS A 79 0.53 3.85 12.26
C LYS A 79 0.23 3.24 10.89
N PRO A 80 0.97 3.64 9.83
CA PRO A 80 0.82 3.04 8.52
C PRO A 80 1.04 1.53 8.56
N SER A 81 0.16 0.77 7.91
CA SER A 81 0.40 -0.63 7.57
C SER A 81 0.27 -0.85 6.07
N SER A 82 1.04 -1.81 5.56
CA SER A 82 0.94 -2.31 4.18
C SER A 82 0.23 -3.67 4.15
N HIS A 83 -0.33 -4.03 2.99
CA HIS A 83 -0.87 -5.36 2.72
C HIS A 83 -0.69 -5.82 1.27
N CYS A 84 -0.72 -4.88 0.30
CA CYS A 84 -0.57 -5.17 -1.13
C CYS A 84 0.29 -4.13 -1.83
N THR A 85 0.87 -4.55 -2.95
CA THR A 85 1.63 -3.73 -3.89
C THR A 85 0.68 -3.12 -4.93
N GLY A 86 1.11 -2.03 -5.58
CA GLY A 86 0.52 -1.52 -6.81
C GLY A 86 1.59 -0.85 -7.68
N ALA A 87 1.17 -0.22 -8.77
CA ALA A 87 2.07 0.55 -9.64
C ALA A 87 1.47 1.87 -10.13
N TYR A 88 2.29 2.91 -10.15
CA TYR A 88 1.99 4.22 -10.71
C TYR A 88 1.96 4.14 -12.25
N PHE A 89 0.77 3.87 -12.79
CA PHE A 89 0.57 3.51 -14.19
C PHE A 89 0.38 4.73 -15.09
N ARG A 90 -0.27 5.79 -14.58
CA ARG A 90 -0.47 7.08 -15.26
C ARG A 90 -0.59 8.20 -14.23
N PRO A 91 -0.51 9.49 -14.60
CA PRO A 91 -0.74 10.60 -13.68
C PRO A 91 -2.04 10.40 -12.89
N ARG A 92 -1.94 10.44 -11.55
CA ARG A 92 -3.04 10.17 -10.59
C ARG A 92 -3.69 8.77 -10.65
N ILE A 93 -3.09 7.77 -11.31
CA ILE A 93 -3.63 6.40 -11.40
C ILE A 93 -2.63 5.38 -10.88
N VAL A 94 -3.04 4.59 -9.88
CA VAL A 94 -2.35 3.37 -9.45
C VAL A 94 -3.16 2.13 -9.87
N VAL A 95 -2.49 1.11 -10.41
CA VAL A 95 -3.07 -0.21 -10.70
C VAL A 95 -2.66 -1.19 -9.58
N THR A 96 -3.57 -2.07 -9.17
CA THR A 96 -3.34 -3.17 -8.21
C THR A 96 -4.36 -4.30 -8.45
N ALA A 97 -4.44 -5.30 -7.58
CA ALA A 97 -5.40 -6.40 -7.64
C ALA A 97 -6.73 -6.03 -6.96
N ALA A 98 -7.84 -6.59 -7.45
CA ALA A 98 -9.16 -6.35 -6.89
C ALA A 98 -9.36 -7.05 -5.53
N HIS A 99 -8.73 -8.20 -5.29
CA HIS A 99 -8.79 -8.89 -3.98
C HIS A 99 -8.15 -8.09 -2.85
N CYS A 100 -7.26 -7.14 -3.18
CA CYS A 100 -6.65 -6.22 -2.22
C CYS A 100 -7.57 -5.06 -1.80
N VAL A 101 -8.64 -4.78 -2.55
CA VAL A 101 -9.56 -3.66 -2.28
C VAL A 101 -10.99 -4.09 -1.95
N ILE A 102 -11.48 -5.20 -2.51
CA ILE A 102 -12.83 -5.73 -2.27
C ILE A 102 -12.83 -6.66 -1.05
N ALA A 103 -13.86 -6.56 -0.20
CA ALA A 103 -14.00 -7.41 0.99
C ALA A 103 -14.06 -8.91 0.64
N PHE A 104 -13.42 -9.76 1.45
CA PHE A 104 -13.48 -11.21 1.25
C PHE A 104 -14.94 -11.72 1.35
N GLY A 105 -15.35 -12.53 0.38
CA GLY A 105 -16.73 -13.00 0.24
C GLY A 105 -17.69 -11.99 -0.39
N ALA A 106 -17.21 -10.83 -0.86
CA ALA A 106 -18.03 -9.77 -1.44
C ALA A 106 -17.75 -9.53 -2.94
N ARG A 107 -18.73 -8.92 -3.62
CA ARG A 107 -18.63 -8.48 -5.02
C ARG A 107 -18.15 -7.04 -5.11
N ALA A 108 -17.62 -6.67 -6.28
CA ALA A 108 -17.43 -5.26 -6.62
C ALA A 108 -18.74 -4.45 -6.48
N PRO A 109 -18.70 -3.19 -6.03
CA PRO A 109 -17.56 -2.42 -5.54
C PRO A 109 -17.44 -2.44 -4.00
N GLN A 110 -17.85 -3.51 -3.30
CA GLN A 110 -17.88 -3.55 -1.83
C GLN A 110 -16.46 -3.61 -1.23
N LEU A 111 -15.90 -2.43 -0.94
CA LEU A 111 -14.55 -2.28 -0.40
C LEU A 111 -14.36 -2.97 0.96
N THR A 112 -13.15 -3.45 1.23
CA THR A 112 -12.76 -3.99 2.55
C THR A 112 -12.60 -2.92 3.64
N ARG A 113 -12.57 -1.63 3.27
CA ARG A 113 -12.44 -0.45 4.15
C ARG A 113 -13.14 0.77 3.52
N PRO A 114 -13.65 1.73 4.31
CA PRO A 114 -14.15 3.01 3.81
C PRO A 114 -13.10 3.74 2.95
N ILE A 115 -13.52 4.55 1.96
CA ILE A 115 -12.60 5.17 0.97
C ILE A 115 -11.59 6.13 1.63
N GLU A 116 -11.97 6.75 2.74
CA GLU A 116 -11.17 7.70 3.51
C GLU A 116 -9.93 7.11 4.20
N ASP A 117 -9.89 5.78 4.36
CA ASP A 117 -8.80 4.99 4.96
C ASP A 117 -7.65 4.69 3.98
N TRP A 118 -7.87 4.90 2.66
CA TRP A 118 -6.96 4.44 1.60
C TRP A 118 -5.93 5.49 1.20
N TYR A 119 -4.65 5.10 1.29
CA TYR A 119 -3.52 5.87 0.80
C TYR A 119 -2.60 4.98 -0.05
N VAL A 120 -1.77 5.61 -0.88
CA VAL A 120 -0.64 4.95 -1.56
C VAL A 120 0.67 5.63 -1.14
N SER A 121 1.77 4.89 -1.14
CA SER A 121 3.11 5.44 -0.96
C SER A 121 3.52 6.33 -2.15
N GLN A 122 4.61 7.07 -2.00
CA GLN A 122 5.39 7.47 -3.19
C GLN A 122 6.09 6.24 -3.79
N PRO A 123 6.46 6.26 -5.08
CA PRO A 123 7.14 5.14 -5.71
C PRO A 123 8.48 4.81 -5.03
N GLY A 124 8.75 3.51 -4.86
CA GLY A 124 10.03 2.99 -4.43
C GLY A 124 10.48 3.32 -3.00
N ILE A 125 9.68 3.99 -2.16
CA ILE A 125 10.13 4.39 -0.82
C ILE A 125 10.21 3.21 0.15
N ASP A 126 11.02 3.34 1.19
CA ASP A 126 10.86 2.53 2.41
C ASP A 126 9.62 3.03 3.16
N TRP A 127 8.55 2.21 3.21
CA TRP A 127 7.26 2.60 3.78
C TRP A 127 7.25 2.62 5.33
N GLN A 128 8.28 2.06 5.97
CA GLN A 128 8.46 2.14 7.43
C GLN A 128 9.21 3.41 7.84
N SER A 129 9.73 4.19 6.87
CA SER A 129 10.36 5.48 7.12
C SER A 129 9.39 6.54 7.67
N SER A 130 9.92 7.55 8.36
CA SER A 130 9.11 8.65 8.89
C SER A 130 8.47 9.52 7.80
N GLU A 131 9.06 9.57 6.61
CA GLU A 131 8.59 10.40 5.49
C GLU A 131 7.21 9.93 4.97
N THR A 132 6.96 8.62 4.99
CA THR A 132 5.76 7.98 4.42
C THR A 132 4.45 8.60 4.90
N LYS A 133 4.38 9.06 6.16
CA LYS A 133 3.17 9.72 6.71
C LYS A 133 2.85 11.05 6.02
N SER A 134 3.88 11.80 5.64
CA SER A 134 3.80 13.10 4.98
C SER A 134 3.79 13.01 3.45
N SER A 135 4.44 12.00 2.86
CA SER A 135 4.56 11.89 1.40
C SER A 135 3.48 11.04 0.74
N ARG A 136 2.79 10.15 1.47
CA ARG A 136 1.64 9.37 0.96
C ARG A 136 0.55 10.23 0.31
N VAL A 137 -0.21 9.64 -0.61
CA VAL A 137 -1.31 10.30 -1.31
C VAL A 137 -2.62 9.57 -1.05
N LYS A 138 -3.69 10.34 -0.82
CA LYS A 138 -5.03 9.79 -0.59
C LYS A 138 -5.65 9.26 -1.88
N VAL A 139 -6.31 8.11 -1.80
CA VAL A 139 -7.16 7.59 -2.87
C VAL A 139 -8.55 8.24 -2.73
N LEU A 140 -9.07 8.79 -3.83
CA LEU A 140 -10.38 9.46 -3.85
C LEU A 140 -11.49 8.58 -4.43
N LYS A 141 -11.15 7.65 -5.33
CA LYS A 141 -12.08 6.70 -5.94
C LYS A 141 -11.32 5.41 -6.27
N ILE A 142 -11.98 4.27 -6.07
CA ILE A 142 -11.49 2.94 -6.48
C ILE A 142 -12.46 2.40 -7.51
N TRP A 143 -11.93 1.95 -8.65
CA TRP A 143 -12.68 1.18 -9.65
C TRP A 143 -12.20 -0.27 -9.63
N THR A 144 -13.14 -1.20 -9.84
CA THR A 144 -12.91 -2.62 -10.07
C THR A 144 -13.91 -3.10 -11.11
N ASP A 145 -13.57 -4.17 -11.83
CA ASP A 145 -14.47 -4.79 -12.80
C ASP A 145 -15.82 -5.19 -12.14
N PRO A 146 -16.99 -4.87 -12.73
CA PRO A 146 -18.29 -5.12 -12.10
C PRO A 146 -18.63 -6.59 -11.86
N ASP A 147 -18.10 -7.52 -12.66
CA ASP A 147 -18.34 -8.96 -12.48
C ASP A 147 -17.51 -9.56 -11.34
N TYR A 148 -16.49 -8.82 -10.87
CA TYR A 148 -15.51 -9.28 -9.88
C TYR A 148 -16.15 -9.72 -8.56
N PHE A 149 -15.67 -10.84 -8.03
CA PHE A 149 -16.15 -11.46 -6.81
C PHE A 149 -14.99 -12.04 -6.01
N ASN A 150 -14.67 -11.44 -4.86
CA ASN A 150 -13.54 -11.86 -4.03
C ASN A 150 -13.85 -13.14 -3.24
N ARG A 151 -14.01 -14.28 -3.93
CA ARG A 151 -14.24 -15.60 -3.32
C ARG A 151 -13.12 -16.58 -3.64
N TRP A 152 -12.62 -17.22 -2.59
CA TRP A 152 -11.61 -18.27 -2.65
C TRP A 152 -11.99 -19.43 -1.72
N GLU A 153 -12.65 -20.44 -2.26
CA GLU A 153 -12.92 -21.71 -1.58
C GLU A 153 -12.51 -22.86 -2.52
N PRO A 154 -11.21 -23.03 -2.82
CA PRO A 154 -10.74 -23.86 -3.93
C PRO A 154 -11.05 -25.35 -3.77
N GLY A 155 -11.30 -25.83 -2.55
CA GLY A 155 -11.77 -27.18 -2.24
C GLY A 155 -13.27 -27.41 -2.52
N LYS A 156 -14.05 -26.35 -2.73
CA LYS A 156 -15.43 -26.38 -3.27
C LYS A 156 -15.47 -26.07 -4.77
N GLY A 157 -14.31 -25.87 -5.41
CA GLY A 157 -14.19 -25.40 -6.80
C GLY A 157 -14.42 -23.90 -7.00
N LEU A 158 -14.74 -23.15 -5.94
CA LEU A 158 -15.07 -21.72 -6.02
C LEU A 158 -13.79 -20.90 -5.99
N ARG A 159 -13.51 -20.18 -7.09
CA ARG A 159 -12.21 -19.55 -7.38
C ARG A 159 -12.36 -18.17 -8.04
N GLU A 160 -13.51 -17.53 -7.87
CA GLU A 160 -13.90 -16.32 -8.61
C GLU A 160 -12.96 -15.13 -8.38
N THR A 161 -12.25 -15.09 -7.24
CA THR A 161 -11.21 -14.07 -6.96
C THR A 161 -10.13 -14.00 -8.05
N GLN A 162 -9.91 -15.08 -8.82
CA GLN A 162 -8.88 -15.15 -9.88
C GLN A 162 -9.36 -14.67 -11.26
N VAL A 163 -10.60 -14.16 -11.36
CA VAL A 163 -11.20 -13.66 -12.61
C VAL A 163 -11.39 -12.16 -12.47
N ASN A 164 -10.86 -11.38 -13.43
CA ASN A 164 -10.89 -9.91 -13.45
C ASN A 164 -10.24 -9.25 -12.21
N ASP A 165 -9.17 -9.85 -11.67
CA ASP A 165 -8.52 -9.41 -10.43
C ASP A 165 -7.64 -8.16 -10.61
N VAL A 166 -8.28 -7.03 -10.95
CA VAL A 166 -7.62 -5.75 -11.20
C VAL A 166 -8.46 -4.59 -10.64
N ALA A 167 -7.76 -3.65 -9.99
CA ALA A 167 -8.33 -2.42 -9.42
C ALA A 167 -7.54 -1.20 -9.88
N PHE A 168 -8.25 -0.08 -10.04
CA PHE A 168 -7.68 1.23 -10.37
C PHE A 168 -7.97 2.22 -9.24
N LEU A 169 -6.90 2.78 -8.68
CA LEU A 169 -6.93 3.72 -7.57
C LEU A 169 -6.67 5.12 -8.13
N PHE A 170 -7.70 5.97 -8.08
CA PHE A 170 -7.62 7.35 -8.56
C PHE A 170 -7.27 8.28 -7.40
N LEU A 171 -6.20 9.05 -7.59
CA LEU A 171 -5.48 9.74 -6.51
C LEU A 171 -5.85 11.22 -6.39
N GLU A 172 -5.71 11.77 -5.19
CA GLU A 172 -5.88 13.19 -4.89
C GLU A 172 -4.92 14.11 -5.67
N ARG A 173 -3.67 13.66 -5.84
CA ARG A 173 -2.61 14.32 -6.60
C ARG A 173 -1.72 13.29 -7.30
N GLU A 174 -0.81 13.77 -8.12
CA GLU A 174 0.22 12.95 -8.75
C GLU A 174 1.26 12.45 -7.72
N LEU A 175 1.92 11.37 -8.09
CA LEU A 175 3.09 10.83 -7.39
C LEU A 175 4.36 11.33 -8.06
N ASN A 176 5.45 11.31 -7.30
CA ASN A 176 6.79 11.69 -7.75
C ASN A 176 7.35 10.65 -8.73
N GLY A 177 8.14 11.10 -9.70
CA GLY A 177 8.80 10.22 -10.67
C GLY A 177 7.93 9.88 -11.91
N PRO A 178 8.48 9.09 -12.84
CA PRO A 178 7.78 8.69 -14.05
C PRO A 178 6.69 7.64 -13.79
N THR A 179 5.69 7.61 -14.66
CA THR A 179 4.69 6.54 -14.72
C THR A 179 5.16 5.44 -15.67
N VAL A 180 4.57 4.24 -15.55
CA VAL A 180 4.73 3.19 -16.57
C VAL A 180 4.30 3.74 -17.94
N SER A 181 4.99 3.39 -19.02
CA SER A 181 4.80 4.08 -20.32
C SER A 181 3.42 3.83 -20.92
N ARG A 182 2.95 2.58 -20.87
CA ARG A 182 1.62 2.13 -21.31
C ARG A 182 1.37 0.68 -20.90
N ALA A 183 0.16 0.17 -21.14
CA ALA A 183 -0.05 -1.28 -21.19
C ALA A 183 0.63 -1.88 -22.43
N ALA A 184 1.07 -3.13 -22.33
CA ALA A 184 1.39 -3.94 -23.50
C ALA A 184 0.11 -4.16 -24.34
N ASN A 185 0.25 -4.23 -25.66
CA ASN A 185 -0.85 -4.63 -26.54
C ASN A 185 -1.00 -6.16 -26.60
N ARG A 186 -1.97 -6.66 -27.37
CA ARG A 186 -2.24 -8.11 -27.46
C ARG A 186 -1.06 -8.87 -28.06
N GLU A 187 -0.41 -8.28 -29.06
CA GLU A 187 0.69 -8.88 -29.81
C GLU A 187 1.96 -9.00 -28.94
N GLU A 188 2.22 -8.00 -28.09
CA GLU A 188 3.28 -8.02 -27.08
C GLU A 188 3.01 -9.05 -25.98
N ILE A 189 1.75 -9.27 -25.60
CA ILE A 189 1.36 -10.30 -24.64
C ILE A 189 1.49 -11.71 -25.23
N GLU A 190 1.09 -11.94 -26.49
CA GLU A 190 1.31 -13.23 -27.17
C GLU A 190 2.81 -13.51 -27.36
N SER A 191 3.59 -12.52 -27.80
CA SER A 191 5.06 -12.59 -27.90
C SER A 191 5.69 -12.97 -26.55
N PHE A 192 5.23 -12.38 -25.45
CA PHE A 192 5.70 -12.76 -24.11
C PHE A 192 5.28 -14.18 -23.70
N ARG A 193 4.08 -14.65 -24.05
CA ARG A 193 3.62 -16.04 -23.84
C ARG A 193 4.44 -17.08 -24.61
N ASP A 194 5.04 -16.67 -25.74
CA ASP A 194 6.06 -17.45 -26.49
C ASP A 194 7.49 -17.34 -25.90
N GLY A 195 7.64 -16.78 -24.69
CA GLY A 195 8.92 -16.69 -23.98
C GLY A 195 9.86 -15.60 -24.50
N GLN A 196 9.37 -14.68 -25.35
CA GLN A 196 10.15 -13.57 -25.88
C GLN A 196 10.19 -12.40 -24.89
N GLY A 197 11.31 -11.67 -24.88
CA GLY A 197 11.56 -10.62 -23.88
C GLY A 197 11.88 -11.18 -22.49
N ARG A 198 12.22 -10.28 -21.56
CA ARG A 198 12.48 -10.60 -20.15
C ARG A 198 11.76 -9.59 -19.29
N ALA A 199 10.75 -10.05 -18.56
CA ALA A 199 9.98 -9.23 -17.65
C ALA A 199 10.65 -9.14 -16.28
N PHE A 200 10.22 -8.14 -15.52
CA PHE A 200 10.61 -7.92 -14.15
C PHE A 200 9.39 -7.63 -13.29
N HIS A 201 9.49 -7.99 -12.01
CA HIS A 201 8.46 -7.83 -10.99
C HIS A 201 9.05 -6.94 -9.90
N LEU A 202 8.32 -5.87 -9.56
CA LEU A 202 8.60 -5.02 -8.41
C LEU A 202 7.54 -5.26 -7.33
N GLY A 203 7.95 -5.56 -6.10
CA GLY A 203 7.05 -5.98 -5.03
C GLY A 203 7.43 -5.51 -3.64
N TYR A 204 6.42 -5.28 -2.78
CA TYR A 204 6.56 -5.10 -1.34
C TYR A 204 6.19 -6.38 -0.56
N GLY A 205 6.18 -7.54 -1.22
CA GLY A 205 5.92 -8.83 -0.59
C GLY A 205 6.97 -9.28 0.42
N CYS A 206 6.65 -10.40 1.04
CA CYS A 206 7.52 -11.07 2.00
C CYS A 206 8.87 -11.48 1.36
N ILE A 207 9.92 -11.56 2.18
CA ILE A 207 11.30 -11.71 1.72
C ILE A 207 12.00 -12.90 2.38
N GLY A 208 13.01 -13.46 1.72
CA GLY A 208 13.77 -14.60 2.24
C GLY A 208 14.79 -15.14 1.25
N THR A 209 15.37 -16.29 1.58
CA THR A 209 16.28 -17.07 0.71
C THR A 209 15.59 -18.28 0.07
N SER A 210 14.46 -18.73 0.65
CA SER A 210 13.51 -19.67 0.05
C SER A 210 12.10 -19.37 0.58
N TYR A 211 11.07 -19.99 -0.01
CA TYR A 211 9.70 -19.92 0.52
C TYR A 211 9.58 -20.43 1.97
N GLU A 212 10.37 -21.42 2.37
CA GLU A 212 10.39 -21.98 3.73
C GLU A 212 11.09 -21.02 4.72
N GLN A 213 12.06 -20.24 4.22
CA GLN A 213 12.86 -19.27 4.99
C GLN A 213 12.31 -17.84 4.89
N ARG A 214 11.03 -17.69 4.53
CA ARG A 214 10.38 -16.40 4.28
C ARG A 214 9.99 -15.68 5.58
N LYS A 215 10.09 -14.35 5.58
CA LYS A 215 9.75 -13.43 6.67
C LYS A 215 9.02 -12.19 6.14
N GLU A 216 8.46 -11.41 7.04
CA GLU A 216 7.79 -10.13 6.71
C GLU A 216 8.71 -9.15 5.97
N ASN A 217 8.10 -8.27 5.15
CA ASN A 217 8.78 -7.21 4.42
C ASN A 217 9.37 -6.17 5.38
N ASP A 218 10.62 -5.73 5.14
CA ASP A 218 11.35 -4.78 6.00
C ASP A 218 11.17 -3.32 5.59
N GLY A 219 10.02 -2.99 4.98
CA GLY A 219 9.65 -1.65 4.53
C GLY A 219 9.92 -1.37 3.06
N LYS A 220 10.72 -2.21 2.37
CA LYS A 220 11.35 -1.84 1.10
C LYS A 220 10.69 -2.51 -0.12
N PRO A 221 10.76 -1.86 -1.31
CA PRO A 221 10.46 -2.51 -2.57
C PRO A 221 11.63 -3.41 -2.98
N TYR A 222 11.30 -4.45 -3.72
CA TYR A 222 12.24 -5.47 -4.16
C TYR A 222 11.95 -5.91 -5.61
N LEU A 223 13.00 -6.27 -6.32
CA LEU A 223 13.05 -6.51 -7.77
C LEU A 223 13.44 -7.95 -8.10
N ALA A 224 12.54 -8.68 -8.78
CA ALA A 224 12.81 -9.96 -9.44
C ALA A 224 12.86 -9.79 -10.97
N GLU A 225 13.74 -10.52 -11.65
CA GLU A 225 14.09 -10.29 -13.06
C GLU A 225 14.20 -11.59 -13.85
N GLU A 226 14.40 -11.47 -15.18
CA GLU A 226 14.52 -12.59 -16.12
C GLU A 226 13.26 -13.47 -16.21
N ILE A 227 12.10 -12.91 -15.84
CA ILE A 227 10.80 -13.58 -15.87
C ILE A 227 10.36 -13.76 -17.32
N VAL A 228 9.82 -14.94 -17.65
CA VAL A 228 9.33 -15.28 -19.00
C VAL A 228 7.85 -15.65 -18.97
N GLY A 229 7.09 -15.36 -20.02
CA GLY A 229 5.72 -15.82 -20.14
C GLY A 229 5.66 -17.26 -20.64
N THR A 230 4.52 -17.91 -20.41
CA THR A 230 4.25 -19.26 -20.95
C THR A 230 2.89 -19.31 -21.63
N ARG A 231 2.67 -20.32 -22.49
CA ARG A 231 1.34 -20.64 -23.04
C ARG A 231 0.45 -21.46 -22.09
N THR A 232 0.79 -21.55 -20.81
CA THR A 232 -0.02 -22.29 -19.81
C THR A 232 -1.23 -21.46 -19.38
N GLY A 233 -2.44 -21.90 -19.76
CA GLY A 233 -3.69 -21.29 -19.31
C GLY A 233 -4.11 -21.70 -17.88
N SER A 234 -5.17 -21.06 -17.36
CA SER A 234 -5.77 -21.38 -16.06
C SER A 234 -7.16 -21.99 -16.20
N LEU A 235 -7.44 -23.05 -15.43
CA LEU A 235 -8.78 -23.64 -15.31
C LEU A 235 -9.75 -22.79 -14.49
N SER A 236 -9.26 -21.92 -13.60
CA SER A 236 -10.08 -20.95 -12.84
C SER A 236 -10.27 -19.62 -13.58
N THR A 237 -9.37 -19.30 -14.51
CA THR A 237 -9.45 -18.08 -15.33
C THR A 237 -9.45 -18.47 -16.82
N PRO A 238 -10.54 -19.09 -17.33
CA PRO A 238 -10.59 -19.67 -18.68
C PRO A 238 -10.62 -18.62 -19.82
N ILE A 239 -10.56 -17.33 -19.50
CA ILE A 239 -10.57 -16.24 -20.47
C ILE A 239 -9.11 -15.91 -20.83
N TRP A 240 -8.64 -16.48 -21.95
CA TRP A 240 -7.24 -16.38 -22.40
C TRP A 240 -6.72 -14.94 -22.42
N ASP A 241 -7.42 -13.98 -23.02
CA ASP A 241 -6.96 -12.59 -23.11
C ASP A 241 -6.82 -11.87 -21.75
N ARG A 242 -7.43 -12.40 -20.67
CA ARG A 242 -7.36 -11.83 -19.31
C ARG A 242 -6.30 -12.48 -18.41
N PHE A 243 -5.70 -13.61 -18.82
CA PHE A 243 -4.81 -14.41 -17.96
C PHE A 243 -3.41 -14.63 -18.54
N LEU A 244 -2.37 -14.43 -17.74
CA LEU A 244 -0.98 -14.72 -18.08
C LEU A 244 -0.31 -15.50 -16.94
N LEU A 245 0.29 -16.64 -17.25
CA LEU A 245 1.22 -17.31 -16.35
C LEU A 245 2.65 -16.88 -16.70
N ALA A 246 3.35 -16.32 -15.73
CA ALA A 246 4.73 -15.87 -15.86
C ALA A 246 5.64 -16.74 -14.96
N GLN A 247 6.75 -17.22 -15.50
CA GLN A 247 7.69 -18.13 -14.85
C GLN A 247 8.95 -17.39 -14.40
N TYR A 248 9.31 -17.60 -13.13
CA TYR A 248 10.53 -17.09 -12.52
C TYR A 248 11.64 -18.12 -12.72
N PRO A 249 12.85 -17.72 -13.15
CA PRO A 249 13.99 -18.62 -13.19
C PRO A 249 14.34 -19.12 -11.78
N ALA A 250 14.78 -20.37 -11.69
CA ALA A 250 15.15 -20.99 -10.42
C ALA A 250 16.19 -20.13 -9.66
N GLY A 251 15.82 -19.61 -8.49
CA GLY A 251 16.68 -18.76 -7.68
C GLY A 251 16.85 -17.32 -8.19
N LYS A 252 15.85 -16.72 -8.83
CA LYS A 252 15.83 -15.29 -9.22
C LYS A 252 14.59 -14.50 -8.72
N GLY A 253 13.88 -15.02 -7.72
CA GLY A 253 12.59 -14.51 -7.26
C GLY A 253 11.52 -15.60 -7.21
N GLU A 254 10.56 -15.43 -6.31
CA GLU A 254 9.22 -16.00 -6.39
C GLU A 254 8.25 -15.09 -5.60
N THR A 255 6.98 -15.05 -6.01
CA THR A 255 5.97 -14.18 -5.39
C THR A 255 5.57 -14.67 -4.00
N CYS A 256 5.35 -13.75 -3.08
CA CYS A 256 4.87 -14.02 -1.72
C CYS A 256 3.64 -13.17 -1.35
N SER A 257 3.07 -13.44 -0.17
CA SER A 257 2.10 -12.55 0.47
C SER A 257 2.62 -11.11 0.52
N GLY A 258 1.81 -10.16 0.05
CA GLY A 258 2.19 -8.75 -0.16
C GLY A 258 2.59 -8.38 -1.59
N ASP A 259 2.99 -9.35 -2.41
CA ASP A 259 3.18 -9.14 -3.86
C ASP A 259 1.86 -9.16 -4.63
N SER A 260 0.74 -9.48 -3.98
CA SER A 260 -0.60 -9.22 -4.50
C SER A 260 -0.73 -7.78 -4.99
N GLY A 261 -1.17 -7.61 -6.23
CA GLY A 261 -1.29 -6.32 -6.89
C GLY A 261 -0.02 -5.80 -7.55
N SER A 262 1.11 -6.53 -7.46
CA SER A 262 2.37 -6.08 -8.06
C SER A 262 2.31 -5.99 -9.59
N PRO A 263 3.03 -5.04 -10.19
CA PRO A 263 3.20 -5.01 -11.64
C PRO A 263 4.14 -6.12 -12.14
N LEU A 264 3.75 -6.78 -13.22
CA LEU A 264 4.68 -7.47 -14.12
C LEU A 264 4.99 -6.53 -15.29
N LEU A 265 6.25 -6.10 -15.40
CA LEU A 265 6.73 -5.08 -16.33
C LEU A 265 7.69 -5.67 -17.38
N LEU A 266 7.68 -5.11 -18.60
CA LEU A 266 8.61 -5.48 -19.67
C LEU A 266 9.26 -4.23 -20.26
N LYS A 267 10.59 -4.18 -20.31
CA LYS A 267 11.30 -3.09 -20.98
C LYS A 267 11.37 -3.33 -22.49
N LYS A 268 10.89 -2.39 -23.29
CA LYS A 268 10.89 -2.43 -24.76
C LYS A 268 11.56 -1.16 -25.30
N GLY A 269 12.87 -1.22 -25.50
CA GLY A 269 13.69 -0.05 -25.85
C GLY A 269 13.64 0.99 -24.73
N ASN A 270 13.03 2.14 -25.01
CA ASN A 270 12.82 3.22 -24.03
C ASN A 270 11.47 3.12 -23.29
N GLU A 271 10.56 2.23 -23.72
CA GLU A 271 9.28 2.03 -23.03
C GLU A 271 9.43 1.02 -21.88
N VAL A 272 8.66 1.24 -20.80
CA VAL A 272 8.33 0.23 -19.80
C VAL A 272 6.86 -0.12 -19.97
N LEU A 273 6.57 -1.36 -20.35
CA LEU A 273 5.23 -1.86 -20.62
C LEU A 273 4.66 -2.56 -19.40
N TYR A 274 3.42 -2.24 -19.04
CA TYR A 274 2.64 -3.01 -18.07
C TYR A 274 2.05 -4.25 -18.76
N LEU A 275 2.54 -5.45 -18.41
CA LEU A 275 1.96 -6.70 -18.93
C LEU A 275 0.66 -7.02 -18.20
N GLY A 276 0.69 -6.95 -16.87
CA GLY A 276 -0.45 -7.28 -16.03
C GLY A 276 -0.14 -7.21 -14.53
N THR A 277 -1.20 -7.40 -13.75
CA THR A 277 -1.19 -7.36 -12.28
C THR A 277 -1.03 -8.77 -11.73
N ILE A 278 -0.01 -9.00 -10.92
CA ILE A 278 0.22 -10.27 -10.23
C ILE A 278 -0.82 -10.44 -9.12
N PHE A 279 -1.52 -11.59 -9.11
CA PHE A 279 -2.56 -11.88 -8.11
C PHE A 279 -2.32 -13.15 -7.29
N ALA A 280 -1.59 -14.14 -7.79
CA ALA A 280 -1.26 -15.34 -7.03
C ALA A 280 0.09 -15.95 -7.44
N GLY A 281 0.78 -16.56 -6.47
CA GLY A 281 1.95 -17.42 -6.71
C GLY A 281 1.56 -18.90 -6.87
N GLY A 282 2.45 -19.69 -7.49
CA GLY A 282 2.28 -21.14 -7.62
C GLY A 282 3.59 -21.86 -7.97
N ASN A 283 3.62 -23.16 -7.67
CA ASN A 283 4.77 -24.03 -7.91
C ASN A 283 4.44 -25.09 -8.98
N GLY A 284 5.35 -25.30 -9.93
CA GLY A 284 5.30 -26.39 -10.90
C GLY A 284 5.82 -27.71 -10.35
N ALA A 285 5.55 -28.80 -11.07
CA ALA A 285 5.99 -30.15 -10.69
C ALA A 285 7.52 -30.29 -10.57
N ASN A 286 8.28 -29.46 -11.28
CA ASN A 286 9.75 -29.47 -11.31
C ASN A 286 10.39 -28.45 -10.34
N GLY A 287 9.62 -27.86 -9.42
CA GLY A 287 10.11 -26.80 -8.52
C GLY A 287 10.16 -25.40 -9.14
N GLU A 288 9.72 -25.27 -10.40
CA GLU A 288 9.50 -24.01 -11.11
C GLU A 288 8.53 -23.11 -10.33
N ARG A 289 8.76 -21.79 -10.35
CA ARG A 289 7.95 -20.81 -9.61
C ARG A 289 7.21 -19.90 -10.59
N PHE A 290 5.94 -19.64 -10.35
CA PHE A 290 5.06 -18.92 -11.27
C PHE A 290 4.26 -17.81 -10.57
N ALA A 291 4.00 -16.73 -11.31
CA ALA A 291 2.95 -15.76 -11.01
C ALA A 291 1.77 -15.91 -11.97
N ALA A 292 0.58 -16.08 -11.41
CA ALA A 292 -0.69 -15.86 -12.08
C ALA A 292 -0.96 -14.35 -12.15
N THR A 293 -1.19 -13.85 -13.36
CA THR A 293 -1.20 -12.43 -13.68
C THR A 293 -2.47 -12.07 -14.47
N THR A 294 -3.20 -11.04 -14.04
CA THR A 294 -4.33 -10.46 -14.79
C THR A 294 -3.77 -9.49 -15.82
N VAL A 295 -3.94 -9.82 -17.11
CA VAL A 295 -3.43 -9.02 -18.22
C VAL A 295 -4.17 -7.67 -18.26
N LEU A 296 -3.45 -6.55 -18.37
CA LEU A 296 -4.07 -5.22 -18.24
C LEU A 296 -4.81 -4.75 -19.51
N TRP A 297 -4.34 -5.11 -20.71
CA TRP A 297 -4.85 -4.54 -21.97
C TRP A 297 -6.38 -4.58 -22.15
N PRO A 298 -7.11 -5.66 -21.78
CA PRO A 298 -8.58 -5.71 -21.95
C PRO A 298 -9.34 -4.71 -21.07
N PHE A 299 -8.72 -4.23 -19.99
CA PHE A 299 -9.34 -3.33 -19.02
C PHE A 299 -9.00 -1.85 -19.28
N VAL A 300 -8.10 -1.55 -20.23
CA VAL A 300 -7.71 -0.17 -20.57
C VAL A 300 -8.90 0.70 -21.01
N PRO A 301 -9.87 0.24 -21.83
CA PRO A 301 -11.04 1.06 -22.18
C PRO A 301 -11.90 1.43 -20.95
N ALA A 302 -12.07 0.50 -20.00
CA ALA A 302 -12.83 0.74 -18.78
C ALA A 302 -12.08 1.64 -17.79
N LEU A 303 -10.74 1.52 -17.73
CA LEU A 303 -9.87 2.46 -17.03
C LEU A 303 -10.05 3.88 -17.58
N ASP A 304 -10.00 4.03 -18.91
CA ASP A 304 -10.08 5.32 -19.58
C ASP A 304 -11.43 6.00 -19.32
N GLU A 305 -12.54 5.26 -19.45
CA GLU A 305 -13.88 5.76 -19.12
C GLU A 305 -14.00 6.16 -17.64
N ALA A 306 -13.63 5.27 -16.72
CA ALA A 306 -13.75 5.51 -15.28
C ALA A 306 -12.87 6.68 -14.82
N TYR A 307 -11.71 6.89 -15.46
CA TYR A 307 -10.82 8.01 -15.17
C TYR A 307 -11.37 9.34 -15.71
N GLN A 308 -11.99 9.38 -16.89
CA GLN A 308 -12.65 10.58 -17.39
C GLN A 308 -13.83 10.99 -16.50
N GLN A 309 -14.67 10.02 -16.08
CA GLN A 309 -15.74 10.26 -15.10
C GLN A 309 -15.18 10.82 -13.79
N PHE A 310 -14.10 10.22 -13.27
CA PHE A 310 -13.41 10.69 -12.06
C PHE A 310 -12.89 12.12 -12.18
N LEU A 311 -12.26 12.50 -13.30
CA LEU A 311 -11.75 13.86 -13.49
C LEU A 311 -12.86 14.91 -13.49
N ILE A 312 -14.02 14.59 -14.09
CA ILE A 312 -15.21 15.46 -14.09
C ILE A 312 -15.79 15.60 -12.67
N GLU A 313 -15.90 14.50 -11.93
CA GLU A 313 -16.35 14.49 -10.52
C GLU A 313 -15.40 15.29 -9.62
N ASP A 314 -14.10 15.04 -9.70
CA ASP A 314 -13.06 15.68 -8.90
C ASP A 314 -12.95 17.19 -9.19
N ALA A 315 -13.03 17.62 -10.46
CA ALA A 315 -13.07 19.03 -10.82
C ALA A 315 -14.29 19.74 -10.22
N LYS A 316 -15.49 19.15 -10.36
CA LYS A 316 -16.73 19.68 -9.78
C LYS A 316 -16.67 19.75 -8.25
N ASN A 317 -16.12 18.72 -7.61
CA ASN A 317 -15.99 18.65 -6.16
C ASN A 317 -14.97 19.70 -5.63
N ARG A 318 -13.88 19.95 -6.36
CA ARG A 318 -12.92 21.04 -6.04
C ARG A 318 -13.54 22.41 -6.20
N GLU A 319 -14.31 22.65 -7.26
CA GLU A 319 -15.03 23.92 -7.48
C GLU A 319 -16.05 24.18 -6.36
N LEU A 320 -16.84 23.15 -5.99
CA LEU A 320 -17.81 23.24 -4.90
C LEU A 320 -17.12 23.50 -3.55
N LYS A 321 -16.03 22.78 -3.25
CA LYS A 321 -15.25 22.98 -2.03
C LYS A 321 -14.66 24.40 -1.97
N ALA A 322 -14.06 24.88 -3.05
CA ALA A 322 -13.50 26.24 -3.11
C ALA A 322 -14.57 27.33 -2.91
N LYS A 323 -15.78 27.13 -3.46
CA LYS A 323 -16.94 28.02 -3.20
C LYS A 323 -17.34 28.00 -1.72
N GLN A 324 -17.48 26.81 -1.13
CA GLN A 324 -17.83 26.66 0.29
C GLN A 324 -16.76 27.25 1.24
N GLU A 325 -15.48 27.08 0.94
CA GLU A 325 -14.37 27.67 1.70
C GLU A 325 -14.35 29.21 1.57
N ALA A 326 -14.64 29.75 0.39
CA ALA A 326 -14.76 31.20 0.18
C ALA A 326 -15.99 31.79 0.90
N GLU A 327 -17.15 31.13 0.84
CA GLU A 327 -18.37 31.54 1.56
C GLU A 327 -18.17 31.47 3.08
N ALA A 328 -17.58 30.39 3.59
CA ALA A 328 -17.27 30.24 5.01
C ALA A 328 -16.28 31.31 5.50
N LYS A 329 -15.24 31.62 4.70
CA LYS A 329 -14.30 32.70 5.02
C LYS A 329 -14.97 34.07 5.00
N ALA A 330 -15.78 34.37 3.98
CA ALA A 330 -16.50 35.64 3.88
C ALA A 330 -17.48 35.83 5.05
N LYS A 331 -18.17 34.76 5.46
CA LYS A 331 -19.02 34.73 6.65
C LYS A 331 -18.21 34.98 7.94
N ALA A 332 -17.10 34.28 8.15
CA ALA A 332 -16.25 34.46 9.32
C ALA A 332 -15.65 35.88 9.40
N GLU A 333 -15.26 36.47 8.26
CA GLU A 333 -14.82 37.86 8.20
C GLU A 333 -15.96 38.85 8.52
N ALA A 334 -17.19 38.60 8.07
CA ALA A 334 -18.36 39.43 8.36
C ALA A 334 -18.75 39.34 9.85
N GLU A 335 -18.79 38.14 10.42
CA GLU A 335 -19.05 37.90 11.84
C GLU A 335 -17.97 38.53 12.73
N SER A 336 -16.70 38.45 12.33
CA SER A 336 -15.58 39.13 13.02
C SER A 336 -15.72 40.66 13.00
N LYS A 337 -16.05 41.25 11.84
CA LYS A 337 -16.29 42.70 11.70
C LYS A 337 -17.48 43.16 12.53
N ALA A 338 -18.59 42.41 12.51
CA ALA A 338 -19.78 42.71 13.30
C ALA A 338 -19.53 42.61 14.82
N ALA A 339 -18.77 41.60 15.27
CA ALA A 339 -18.39 41.47 16.68
C ALA A 339 -17.47 42.61 17.15
N ALA A 340 -16.53 43.04 16.31
CA ALA A 340 -15.65 44.18 16.59
C ALA A 340 -16.45 45.50 16.68
N GLU A 341 -17.39 45.74 15.77
CA GLU A 341 -18.24 46.93 15.78
C GLU A 341 -19.19 46.95 16.98
N LEU A 342 -19.78 45.81 17.34
CA LEU A 342 -20.62 45.69 18.53
C LEU A 342 -19.82 45.97 19.81
N LYS A 343 -18.61 45.43 19.91
CA LYS A 343 -17.70 45.68 21.04
C LYS A 343 -17.33 47.16 21.15
N ALA A 344 -16.98 47.80 20.03
CA ALA A 344 -16.66 49.23 20.00
C ALA A 344 -17.86 50.11 20.43
N LYS A 345 -19.08 49.74 20.02
CA LYS A 345 -20.32 50.41 20.47
C LYS A 345 -20.54 50.26 21.97
N GLN A 346 -20.36 49.05 22.52
CA GLN A 346 -20.49 48.79 23.96
C GLN A 346 -19.42 49.54 24.79
N GLU A 347 -18.17 49.58 24.32
CA GLU A 347 -17.09 50.32 24.98
C GLU A 347 -17.35 51.84 24.96
N ALA A 348 -17.88 52.38 23.85
CA ALA A 348 -18.27 53.78 23.73
C ALA A 348 -19.47 54.16 24.62
N GLU A 349 -20.50 53.31 24.69
CA GLU A 349 -21.67 53.52 25.55
C GLU A 349 -21.29 53.45 27.04
N ALA A 350 -20.45 52.47 27.44
CA ALA A 350 -19.91 52.37 28.78
C ALA A 350 -19.09 53.62 29.16
N ALA A 351 -18.29 54.16 28.23
CA ALA A 351 -17.55 55.41 28.44
C ALA A 351 -18.49 56.62 28.61
N ALA A 352 -19.57 56.73 27.83
CA ALA A 352 -20.56 57.79 27.95
C ALA A 352 -21.35 57.71 29.28
N LEU A 353 -21.72 56.51 29.72
CA LEU A 353 -22.32 56.26 31.03
C LEU A 353 -21.35 56.62 32.17
N ALA A 354 -20.07 56.27 32.05
CA ALA A 354 -19.05 56.67 33.03
C ALA A 354 -18.81 58.18 33.07
N ALA A 355 -18.88 58.88 31.93
CA ALA A 355 -18.76 60.33 31.84
C ALA A 355 -19.97 61.05 32.48
N THR A 356 -21.20 60.63 32.17
CA THR A 356 -22.41 61.20 32.78
C THR A 356 -22.55 60.86 34.27
N ALA A 357 -22.03 59.71 34.72
CA ALA A 357 -21.90 59.37 36.13
C ALA A 357 -20.83 60.21 36.87
N LYS A 358 -19.87 60.81 36.15
CA LYS A 358 -18.93 61.80 36.71
C LYS A 358 -19.57 63.19 36.81
N SER A 359 -20.24 63.67 35.76
CA SER A 359 -20.84 65.02 35.74
C SER A 359 -22.00 65.19 36.73
N LYS A 360 -22.75 64.12 37.04
CA LYS A 360 -23.82 64.13 38.06
C LYS A 360 -23.33 64.17 39.52
N LYS A 361 -22.02 64.25 39.79
CA LYS A 361 -21.48 64.32 41.16
C LYS A 361 -21.23 65.76 41.61
N THR A 362 -21.99 66.21 42.62
CA THR A 362 -21.74 67.49 43.30
C THR A 362 -20.70 67.32 44.41
N THR A 363 -19.91 68.37 44.66
CA THR A 363 -18.91 68.42 45.74
C THR A 363 -19.32 69.45 46.78
N ILE A 364 -19.63 68.99 48.00
CA ILE A 364 -19.85 69.87 49.15
C ILE A 364 -18.58 69.97 49.99
N THR A 365 -18.42 71.09 50.70
CA THR A 365 -17.41 71.21 51.76
C THR A 365 -18.07 70.96 53.11
N CYS A 366 -17.41 70.21 53.97
CA CYS A 366 -17.88 69.83 55.29
C CYS A 366 -16.88 70.29 56.36
N VAL A 367 -17.36 70.80 57.49
CA VAL A 367 -16.56 71.41 58.55
C VAL A 367 -16.84 70.80 59.94
N LYS A 368 -15.78 70.64 60.73
CA LYS A 368 -15.82 70.25 62.14
C LYS A 368 -14.71 70.99 62.92
N GLY A 369 -15.06 72.11 63.55
CA GLY A 369 -14.06 73.03 64.11
C GLY A 369 -13.17 73.60 63.00
N LYS A 370 -11.85 73.59 63.19
CA LYS A 370 -10.88 74.02 62.15
C LYS A 370 -10.70 73.01 61.00
N LEU A 371 -11.20 71.77 61.11
CA LEU A 371 -11.05 70.75 60.08
C LEU A 371 -12.08 70.91 58.96
N THR A 372 -11.59 71.05 57.72
CA THR A 372 -12.36 71.04 56.47
C THR A 372 -12.11 69.75 55.70
N THR A 373 -13.15 69.23 55.05
CA THR A 373 -13.03 68.14 54.06
C THR A 373 -14.03 68.33 52.92
N LYS A 374 -13.73 67.79 51.73
CA LYS A 374 -14.62 67.85 50.55
C LYS A 374 -15.24 66.47 50.31
N VAL A 375 -16.55 66.44 50.06
CA VAL A 375 -17.31 65.20 49.82
C VAL A 375 -17.98 65.29 48.45
N THR A 376 -17.58 64.40 47.53
CA THR A 376 -18.04 64.38 46.14
C THR A 376 -18.90 63.14 45.88
N ALA A 377 -20.20 63.33 45.63
CA ALA A 377 -21.13 62.23 45.35
C ALA A 377 -22.33 62.72 44.52
N VAL A 378 -23.19 61.82 44.05
CA VAL A 378 -24.41 62.20 43.29
C VAL A 378 -25.46 62.89 44.17
N LYS A 379 -25.49 62.58 45.47
CA LYS A 379 -26.29 63.27 46.48
C LYS A 379 -25.52 63.31 47.81
N PRO A 380 -24.51 64.21 47.95
CA PRO A 380 -23.54 64.14 49.03
C PRO A 380 -24.15 64.54 50.38
N LYS A 381 -23.61 63.97 51.45
CA LYS A 381 -23.91 64.32 52.85
C LYS A 381 -22.60 64.35 53.65
N CYS A 382 -22.51 65.23 54.64
CA CYS A 382 -21.33 65.30 55.50
C CYS A 382 -21.23 64.08 56.45
N PRO A 383 -20.01 63.60 56.77
CA PRO A 383 -19.81 62.52 57.74
C PRO A 383 -20.36 62.87 59.14
N LYS A 384 -20.70 61.85 59.93
CA LYS A 384 -21.33 62.02 61.25
C LYS A 384 -20.47 62.92 62.16
N GLY A 385 -21.00 64.10 62.52
CA GLY A 385 -20.30 65.10 63.33
C GLY A 385 -19.57 66.21 62.55
N PHE A 386 -19.63 66.23 61.22
CA PHE A 386 -19.33 67.39 60.38
C PHE A 386 -20.64 68.06 59.93
N LYS A 387 -20.66 69.39 59.84
CA LYS A 387 -21.75 70.15 59.20
C LYS A 387 -21.36 70.54 57.78
N THR A 388 -22.32 70.77 56.90
CA THR A 388 -22.04 71.45 55.61
C THR A 388 -21.50 72.84 55.90
N LYS A 389 -20.50 73.28 55.12
CA LYS A 389 -20.00 74.66 55.14
C LYS A 389 -20.91 75.56 54.31
#